data_AF-A0A3D4WP26-F1
#
_entry.id   AF-A0A3D4WP26-F1
#
_cell.length_a   1.000
_cell.length_b   1.000
_cell.length_c   1.000
_cell.angle_alpha   90.00
_cell.angle_beta   90.00
_cell.angle_gamma   90.00
#
_symmetry.space_group_name_H-M   'P 1'
#
loop_
_entity.id
_entity.type
_entity.pdbx_description
1 polymer ?
#
loop_
_entity_poly.entity_id
_entity_poly.type
_entity_poly.pdbx_seq_one_letter_code
_entity_poly.pdbx_strand_id
1 'polypeptide(L)' 'WLLLRRAQVALEALGSESKDSAFYAGVVASARFFSREVLPRLSSDRRIIELASLDAMDVPEEAF' A
#
# COMPACT_ATOMS: atom_id res chain seq x y z
N TRP A 1 -5.21 -4.93 -0.14
CA TRP A 1 -5.99 -6.06 0.42
C TRP A 1 -5.71 -7.38 -0.31
N LEU A 2 -5.79 -7.44 -1.66
CA LEU A 2 -5.48 -8.66 -2.44
C LEU A 2 -4.09 -9.26 -2.17
N LEU A 3 -3.06 -8.42 -1.96
CA LEU A 3 -1.71 -8.89 -1.63
C LEU A 3 -1.67 -9.66 -0.29
N LEU A 4 -2.38 -9.20 0.74
CA LEU A 4 -2.46 -9.89 2.02
C LEU A 4 -3.19 -11.23 1.88
N ARG A 5 -4.26 -11.28 1.08
CA ARG A 5 -4.97 -12.53 0.78
C ARG A 5 -4.08 -13.54 0.07
N ARG A 6 -3.28 -13.09 -0.91
CA ARG A 6 -2.29 -13.95 -1.58
C ARG A 6 -1.18 -14.40 -0.63
N ALA A 7 -0.72 -13.52 0.26
CA ALA A 7 0.27 -13.86 1.26
C ALA A 7 -0.23 -14.92 2.26
N GLN A 8 -1.52 -14.90 2.63
CA GLN A 8 -2.10 -15.95 3.46
C GLN A 8 -2.01 -17.33 2.78
N VAL A 9 -2.44 -17.44 1.52
CA VAL A 9 -2.35 -18.68 0.73
C VAL A 9 -0.89 -19.12 0.57
N ALA A 10 0.02 -18.17 0.35
CA ALA A 10 1.45 -18.44 0.25
C ALA A 10 2.05 -18.99 1.55
N LEU A 11 1.61 -18.50 2.72
CA LEU A 11 2.04 -19.01 4.01
C LEU A 11 1.55 -20.45 4.25
N GLU A 12 0.30 -20.74 3.90
CA GLU A 12 -0.25 -22.10 3.97
C GLU A 12 0.53 -23.07 3.06
N ALA A 13 0.83 -22.64 1.83
CA ALA A 13 1.63 -23.41 0.88
C ALA A 13 3.08 -23.63 1.33
N LEU A 14 3.69 -22.69 2.05
CA LEU A 14 5.04 -22.85 2.64
C LEU A 14 5.08 -23.82 3.82
N GLY A 15 3.96 -24.00 4.53
CA GLY A 15 3.85 -24.98 5.63
C GLY A 15 3.75 -26.43 5.14
N SER A 16 3.47 -26.62 3.85
CA SER A 16 3.57 -27.90 3.16
C SER A 16 4.86 -27.95 2.34
N GLU A 17 5.40 -29.15 2.08
CA GLU A 17 6.65 -29.31 1.34
C GLU A 17 6.44 -28.88 -0.13
N SER A 18 6.66 -27.59 -0.39
CA SER A 18 6.32 -26.93 -1.66
C SER A 18 7.56 -26.73 -2.53
N LYS A 19 7.49 -27.21 -3.77
CA LYS A 19 8.54 -27.02 -4.80
C LYS A 19 8.76 -25.54 -5.16
N ASP A 20 7.79 -24.67 -4.87
CA ASP A 20 7.82 -23.25 -5.22
C ASP A 20 8.04 -22.33 -4.01
N SER A 21 8.75 -22.82 -2.98
CA SER A 21 9.00 -22.09 -1.73
C SER A 21 9.54 -20.67 -1.95
N ALA A 22 10.48 -20.49 -2.89
CA ALA A 22 11.03 -19.16 -3.20
C ALA A 22 9.98 -18.17 -3.73
N PHE A 23 9.05 -18.64 -4.57
CA PHE A 23 7.95 -17.81 -5.09
C PHE A 23 7.01 -17.38 -3.97
N TYR A 24 6.58 -18.32 -3.13
CA TYR A 24 5.66 -18.02 -2.02
C TYR A 24 6.30 -17.09 -0.99
N ALA A 25 7.59 -17.26 -0.68
CA ALA A 25 8.32 -16.33 0.16
C ALA A 25 8.33 -14.90 -0.43
N GLY A 26 8.51 -14.77 -1.75
CA GLY A 26 8.43 -13.50 -2.46
C GLY A 26 7.04 -12.83 -2.37
N VAL A 27 5.96 -13.60 -2.47
CA VAL A 27 4.58 -13.09 -2.30
C VAL A 27 4.37 -12.53 -0.89
N VAL A 28 4.85 -13.25 0.13
CA VAL A 28 4.75 -12.80 1.53
C VAL A 28 5.58 -11.53 1.76
N ALA A 29 6.81 -11.49 1.25
CA ALA A 29 7.68 -10.31 1.35
C ALA A 29 7.06 -9.09 0.68
N SER A 30 6.48 -9.26 -0.51
CA SER A 30 5.80 -8.19 -1.25
C SER A 30 4.60 -7.62 -0.48
N ALA A 31 3.80 -8.50 0.14
CA ALA A 31 2.67 -8.07 0.96
C ALA A 31 3.14 -7.30 2.21
N ARG A 32 4.20 -7.76 2.88
CA ARG A 32 4.81 -7.06 4.03
C ARG A 32 5.33 -5.67 3.63
N PHE A 33 6.07 -5.57 2.54
CA PHE A 33 6.58 -4.30 2.02
C PHE A 33 5.43 -3.33 1.74
N PHE A 34 4.40 -3.77 1.00
CA PHE A 34 3.26 -2.91 0.67
C PHE A 34 2.54 -2.41 1.92
N SER A 35 2.33 -3.29 2.90
CA SER A 35 1.67 -2.91 4.16
C SER A 35 2.47 -1.92 5.00
N ARG A 36 3.80 -2.00 4.99
CA ARG A 36 4.65 -1.10 5.80
C ARG A 36 4.98 0.20 5.10
N GLU A 37 5.23 0.16 3.79
CA GLU A 37 5.78 1.31 3.07
C GLU A 37 4.72 2.09 2.28
N VAL A 38 3.64 1.43 1.84
CA VAL A 38 2.63 2.06 0.97
C VAL A 38 1.37 2.44 1.75
N LEU A 39 0.80 1.51 2.52
CA LEU A 39 -0.47 1.76 3.22
C LEU A 39 -0.46 2.97 4.18
N PRO A 40 0.61 3.27 4.94
CA PRO A 40 0.59 4.41 5.86
C PRO A 40 0.34 5.75 5.17
N ARG A 41 0.74 5.90 3.90
CA ARG A 41 0.52 7.12 3.11
C ARG A 41 -0.95 7.51 3.02
N LEU A 42 -1.86 6.52 2.97
CA LEU A 42 -3.29 6.75 2.86
C LEU A 42 -3.84 7.60 4.03
N SER A 43 -3.28 7.45 5.24
CA SER A 43 -3.68 8.25 6.40
C SER A 43 -3.32 9.73 6.24
N SER A 44 -2.15 10.01 5.64
CA SER A 44 -1.68 11.36 5.36
C SER A 44 -2.47 11.97 4.21
N ASP A 45 -2.66 11.21 3.13
CA ASP A 45 -3.43 11.65 1.96
C ASP A 45 -4.87 11.97 2.36
N ARG A 46 -5.52 11.12 3.18
CA ARG A 46 -6.85 11.38 3.73
C ARG A 46 -6.90 12.71 4.47
N ARG A 47 -5.93 12.96 5.36
CA ARG A 47 -5.89 14.20 6.14
C ARG A 47 -5.70 15.43 5.26
N ILE A 48 -4.86 15.35 4.23
CA ILE A 48 -4.65 16.45 3.26
C ILE A 48 -5.96 16.75 2.54
N ILE A 49 -6.66 15.73 2.06
CA ILE A 49 -7.93 15.89 1.34
C ILE A 49 -9.02 16.45 2.27
N GLU A 50 -9.10 15.98 3.52
CA GLU A 50 -10.07 16.48 4.51
C GLU A 50 -9.83 17.94 4.90
N LEU A 51 -8.60 18.43 4.78
CA LEU A 51 -8.22 19.81 5.07
C LEU A 51 -8.18 20.69 3.82
N ALA A 52 -8.44 20.15 2.64
CA ALA A 52 -8.39 20.90 1.40
C ALA A 52 -9.41 22.04 1.42
N SER A 53 -8.97 23.24 1.07
CA SER A 53 -9.75 24.47 0.98
C SER A 53 -9.73 25.02 -0.45
N LEU A 54 -10.55 26.05 -0.68
CA LEU A 54 -10.58 26.77 -1.96
C LEU A 54 -9.57 27.93 -2.01
N ASP A 55 -8.71 28.09 -1.00
CA ASP A 55 -7.80 29.24 -0.88
C ASP A 55 -6.91 29.42 -2.13
N ALA A 56 -6.54 28.31 -2.78
CA ALA A 56 -5.78 28.33 -4.03
C ALA A 56 -6.52 28.98 -5.21
N MET A 57 -7.86 28.95 -5.22
CA MET A 57 -8.70 29.53 -6.27
C MET A 57 -8.85 31.05 -6.14
N ASP A 58 -8.58 31.60 -4.95
CA ASP A 58 -8.68 33.03 -4.66
C ASP A 58 -7.34 33.77 -4.93
N VAL A 59 -6.30 33.04 -5.35
CA VAL A 59 -5.00 33.62 -5.67
C VAL A 59 -5.05 34.27 -7.06
N PRO A 60 -4.69 35.56 -7.20
CA PRO A 60 -4.62 36.21 -8.50
C PRO A 60 -3.68 35.49 -9.46
N GLU A 61 -4.05 35.40 -10.74
CA GLU A 61 -3.26 34.72 -11.77
C GLU A 61 -1.86 35.34 -11.91
N GLU A 62 -1.73 36.65 -11.69
CA GLU A 62 -0.45 37.38 -11.79
C GLU A 62 0.57 36.98 -10.72
N ALA A 63 0.18 36.18 -9.73
CA ALA A 63 1.07 35.65 -8.69
C ALA A 63 1.83 34.37 -9.11
N PHE A 64 1.54 33.81 -10.29
CA PHE A 64 2.16 32.61 -10.86
C PHE A 64 2.89 32.91 -12.17
#